data_AF-A0A5E4K4X9-F1
#
_entry.id   AF-A0A5E4K4X9-F1
#
_cell.length_a   1.000
_cell.length_b   1.000
_cell.length_c   1.000
_cell.angle_alpha   90.00
_cell.angle_beta   90.00
_cell.angle_gamma   90.00
#
_symmetry.space_group_name_H-M   'P 1'
#
loop_
_entity.id
_entity.type
_entity.pdbx_description
1 polymer ?
#
loop_
_entity_poly.entity_id
_entity_poly.type
_entity_poly.pdbx_seq_one_letter_code
_entity_poly.pdbx_strand_id
1 'polypeptide(L)'
;MNSKIFSFFILIIFLISFCSAVDFGISPGTIKISEKINEVVCKNFTLIGEGNNIFNGEIKWSNENSRNILDYKISSDKLKINIEIPSGIKAGTYQICISAEKGGDYYGALMYKLNNSSYGIGTWIELNAESGNFFSMTGSAINNFDYGKIFLFSPILLLIILFLLLRKLKRKKTEFTK
;
A
#
# COMPACT_ATOMS: atom_id res chain seq x y z
N MET A 1 -60.31 19.37 -33.27
CA MET A 1 -59.11 18.61 -32.89
C MET A 1 -59.56 17.36 -32.14
N ASN A 2 -59.16 16.16 -32.57
CA ASN A 2 -59.68 14.92 -31.98
C ASN A 2 -59.22 14.81 -30.52
N SER A 3 -60.15 14.65 -29.57
CA SER A 3 -59.86 14.57 -28.13
C SER A 3 -58.79 13.52 -27.79
N LYS A 4 -58.72 12.43 -28.57
CA LYS A 4 -57.70 11.37 -28.45
C LYS A 4 -56.27 11.84 -28.78
N ILE A 5 -56.11 12.76 -29.75
CA ILE A 5 -54.79 13.29 -30.14
C ILE A 5 -54.26 14.23 -29.06
N PHE A 6 -55.15 15.05 -28.48
CA PHE A 6 -54.79 15.94 -27.36
C PHE A 6 -54.39 15.16 -26.10
N SER A 7 -55.13 14.09 -25.77
CA SER A 7 -54.78 13.20 -24.67
C SER A 7 -53.43 12.50 -24.86
N PHE A 8 -53.08 12.13 -26.10
CA PHE A 8 -51.78 11.52 -26.42
C PHE A 8 -50.63 12.52 -26.29
N PHE A 9 -50.84 13.78 -26.70
CA PHE A 9 -49.85 14.84 -26.52
C PHE A 9 -49.58 15.15 -25.05
N ILE A 10 -50.61 15.16 -24.20
CA ILE A 10 -50.45 15.33 -22.76
C ILE A 10 -49.66 14.17 -22.15
N LEU A 11 -49.94 12.93 -22.56
CA LEU A 11 -49.20 11.75 -22.10
C LEU A 11 -47.71 11.85 -22.46
N ILE A 12 -47.38 12.27 -23.70
CA ILE A 12 -45.99 12.47 -24.12
C ILE A 12 -45.31 13.54 -23.27
N ILE A 13 -45.95 14.68 -23.03
CA ILE A 13 -45.40 15.77 -22.20
C ILE A 13 -45.13 15.29 -20.76
N PHE A 14 -45.98 14.43 -20.20
CA PHE A 14 -45.75 13.83 -18.89
C PHE A 14 -44.60 12.82 -18.88
N LEU A 15 -44.35 12.10 -19.99
CA LEU A 15 -43.24 11.15 -20.11
C LEU A 15 -41.86 11.82 -20.31
N ILE A 16 -41.81 13.11 -20.67
CA ILE A 16 -40.55 13.89 -20.76
C ILE A 16 -40.09 14.41 -19.40
N SER A 17 -40.79 14.06 -18.32
CA SER A 17 -40.50 14.57 -16.97
C SER A 17 -39.17 14.00 -16.44
N PHE A 18 -38.15 14.83 -16.54
CA PHE A 18 -36.97 14.92 -15.67
C PHE A 18 -36.09 13.67 -15.54
N CYS A 19 -35.39 13.32 -16.62
CA CYS A 19 -34.10 12.66 -16.46
C CYS A 19 -33.08 13.71 -15.97
N SER A 20 -33.04 13.95 -14.67
CA SER A 20 -31.94 14.70 -14.05
C SER A 20 -30.74 13.77 -13.95
N ALA A 21 -29.77 13.94 -14.84
CA ALA A 21 -28.47 13.29 -14.71
C ALA A 21 -27.69 14.02 -13.63
N VAL A 22 -27.36 13.32 -12.54
CA VAL A 22 -26.45 13.82 -11.51
C VAL A 22 -25.04 13.51 -11.97
N ASP A 23 -24.23 14.53 -12.24
CA ASP A 23 -22.81 14.34 -12.54
C ASP A 23 -22.08 13.93 -11.26
N PHE A 24 -21.55 12.71 -11.28
CA PHE A 24 -20.81 12.12 -10.16
C PHE A 24 -19.69 11.24 -10.70
N GLY A 25 -18.45 11.51 -10.31
CA GLY A 25 -17.30 10.79 -10.86
C GLY A 25 -15.99 11.08 -10.14
N ILE A 26 -14.98 10.27 -10.42
CA ILE A 26 -13.62 10.45 -9.91
C ILE A 26 -12.61 10.29 -11.05
N SER A 27 -11.57 11.11 -11.06
CA SER A 27 -10.51 11.08 -12.06
C SER A 27 -9.13 11.17 -11.39
N PRO A 28 -8.11 10.44 -11.85
CA PRO A 28 -8.15 9.44 -12.92
C PRO A 28 -8.90 8.16 -12.48
N GLY A 29 -9.25 7.28 -13.42
CA GLY A 29 -9.84 5.98 -13.11
C GLY A 29 -8.85 4.96 -12.51
N THR A 30 -7.55 5.23 -12.59
CA THR A 30 -6.52 4.44 -11.90
C THR A 30 -5.35 5.35 -11.53
N ILE A 31 -4.88 5.25 -10.29
CA ILE A 31 -3.72 5.95 -9.75
C ILE A 31 -2.59 4.94 -9.64
N LYS A 32 -1.47 5.21 -10.32
CA LYS A 32 -0.26 4.39 -10.24
C LYS A 32 0.78 5.08 -9.37
N ILE A 33 1.30 4.35 -8.39
CA ILE A 33 2.29 4.82 -7.43
C ILE A 33 3.46 3.85 -7.45
N SER A 34 4.65 4.38 -7.68
CA SER A 34 5.91 3.66 -7.53
C SER A 34 6.71 4.42 -6.48
N GLU A 35 7.06 3.75 -5.39
CA GLU A 35 7.73 4.35 -4.24
C GLU A 35 8.78 3.39 -3.67
N LYS A 36 9.74 3.92 -2.93
CA LYS A 36 10.60 3.09 -2.09
C LYS A 36 9.91 2.79 -0.77
N ILE A 37 10.28 1.68 -0.11
CA ILE A 37 9.84 1.39 1.26
C ILE A 37 10.08 2.62 2.17
N ASN A 38 9.06 2.99 2.95
CA ASN A 38 9.00 4.14 3.86
C ASN A 38 9.09 5.53 3.19
N GLU A 39 9.07 5.61 1.87
CA GLU A 39 8.91 6.88 1.15
C GLU A 39 7.42 7.26 1.10
N VAL A 40 7.11 8.54 1.32
CA VAL A 40 5.74 9.04 1.18
C VAL A 40 5.58 9.64 -0.21
N VAL A 41 4.68 9.08 -1.01
CA VAL A 41 4.36 9.59 -2.35
C VAL A 41 2.91 10.04 -2.40
N CYS A 42 2.70 11.27 -2.87
CA CYS A 42 1.36 11.85 -3.03
C CYS A 42 0.95 11.92 -4.51
N LYS A 43 -0.31 11.59 -4.80
CA LYS A 43 -0.91 11.71 -6.14
C LYS A 43 -2.22 12.49 -6.08
N ASN A 44 -2.46 13.28 -7.11
CA ASN A 44 -3.70 14.04 -7.23
C ASN A 44 -4.83 13.16 -7.76
N PHE A 45 -6.04 13.40 -7.27
CA PHE A 45 -7.29 12.93 -7.86
C PHE A 45 -8.36 14.02 -7.76
N THR A 46 -9.36 13.96 -8.63
CA THR A 46 -10.45 14.92 -8.70
C THR A 46 -11.77 14.21 -8.48
N LEU A 47 -12.56 14.71 -7.53
CA LEU A 47 -13.95 14.34 -7.33
C LEU A 47 -14.84 15.31 -8.12
N ILE A 48 -15.69 14.73 -8.95
CA ILE A 48 -16.70 15.41 -9.77
C ILE A 48 -18.05 15.15 -9.09
N GLY A 49 -18.80 16.22 -8.85
CA GLY A 49 -20.06 16.19 -8.13
C GLY A 49 -20.75 17.54 -8.19
N GLU A 50 -22.07 17.54 -8.28
CA GLU A 50 -22.85 18.78 -8.19
C GLU A 50 -23.07 19.23 -6.73
N GLY A 51 -23.17 20.54 -6.53
CA GLY A 51 -23.71 21.16 -5.33
C GLY A 51 -22.85 21.08 -4.06
N ASN A 52 -23.52 20.95 -2.91
CA ASN A 52 -22.92 20.91 -1.56
C ASN A 52 -22.73 19.48 -1.03
N ASN A 53 -22.69 18.50 -1.92
CA ASN A 53 -22.52 17.10 -1.58
C ASN A 53 -21.21 16.87 -0.83
N ILE A 54 -21.29 16.08 0.24
CA ILE A 54 -20.15 15.73 1.08
C ILE A 54 -19.80 14.25 0.83
N PHE A 55 -18.53 14.02 0.52
CA PHE A 55 -17.97 12.71 0.23
C PHE A 55 -17.06 12.24 1.36
N ASN A 56 -17.23 10.98 1.75
CA ASN A 56 -16.34 10.31 2.70
C ASN A 56 -15.49 9.28 1.98
N GLY A 57 -14.17 9.40 2.13
CA GLY A 57 -13.19 8.51 1.54
C GLY A 57 -12.95 7.28 2.40
N GLU A 58 -12.90 6.11 1.78
CA GLU A 58 -12.38 4.87 2.36
C GLU A 58 -11.46 4.19 1.35
N ILE A 59 -10.51 3.40 1.84
CA ILE A 59 -9.62 2.62 1.00
C ILE A 59 -9.55 1.18 1.48
N LYS A 60 -9.58 0.25 0.52
CA LYS A 60 -9.45 -1.18 0.77
C LYS A 60 -8.50 -1.79 -0.26
N TRP A 61 -7.93 -2.92 0.10
CA TRP A 61 -6.92 -3.62 -0.68
C TRP A 61 -7.35 -5.04 -1.05
N SER A 62 -6.76 -5.56 -2.11
CA SER A 62 -6.90 -6.91 -2.63
C SER A 62 -5.52 -7.55 -2.80
N ASN A 63 -5.46 -8.89 -2.76
CA ASN A 63 -4.26 -9.64 -3.11
C ASN A 63 -4.06 -9.74 -4.64
N GLU A 64 -5.13 -9.49 -5.41
CA GLU A 64 -5.15 -9.66 -6.85
C GLU A 64 -5.61 -8.37 -7.54
N ASN A 65 -5.08 -8.13 -8.74
CA ASN A 65 -5.53 -7.06 -9.61
C ASN A 65 -6.89 -7.41 -10.20
N SER A 66 -7.96 -7.09 -9.46
CA SER A 66 -9.33 -7.36 -9.85
C SER A 66 -10.09 -6.07 -10.10
N ARG A 67 -11.01 -6.10 -11.08
CA ARG A 67 -12.01 -5.03 -11.31
C ARG A 67 -13.31 -5.27 -10.54
N ASN A 68 -13.40 -6.34 -9.76
CA ASN A 68 -14.53 -6.63 -8.89
C ASN A 68 -14.30 -6.04 -7.49
N ILE A 69 -15.12 -5.07 -7.09
CA ILE A 69 -14.96 -4.37 -5.81
C ILE A 69 -15.11 -5.30 -4.60
N LEU A 70 -15.82 -6.43 -4.76
CA LEU A 70 -16.00 -7.41 -3.69
C LEU A 70 -14.70 -8.10 -3.26
N ASP A 71 -13.66 -8.05 -4.08
CA ASP A 71 -12.36 -8.66 -3.76
C ASP A 71 -11.53 -7.79 -2.79
N TYR A 72 -11.91 -6.51 -2.63
CA TYR A 72 -11.18 -5.54 -1.83
C TYR A 72 -11.67 -5.54 -0.38
N LYS A 73 -11.09 -6.42 0.44
CA LYS A 73 -11.49 -6.65 1.85
C LYS A 73 -10.38 -6.36 2.86
N ILE A 74 -9.16 -6.11 2.39
CA ILE A 74 -7.98 -5.98 3.25
C ILE A 74 -7.81 -4.52 3.68
N SER A 75 -7.60 -4.28 4.97
CA SER A 75 -7.26 -2.94 5.48
C SER A 75 -5.79 -2.61 5.28
N SER A 76 -5.48 -1.33 5.15
CA SER A 76 -4.10 -0.83 4.99
C SER A 76 -3.18 -1.24 6.14
N ASP A 77 -3.71 -1.23 7.38
CA ASP A 77 -2.97 -1.65 8.58
C ASP A 77 -2.44 -3.09 8.50
N LYS A 78 -3.23 -3.99 7.89
CA LYS A 78 -2.84 -5.40 7.73
C LYS A 78 -1.67 -5.54 6.76
N LEU A 79 -1.59 -4.67 5.77
CA LEU A 79 -0.53 -4.64 4.76
C LEU A 79 0.65 -3.76 5.17
N LYS A 80 0.57 -3.06 6.31
CA LYS A 80 1.57 -2.06 6.74
C LYS A 80 1.75 -0.94 5.70
N ILE A 81 0.62 -0.45 5.21
CA ILE A 81 0.54 0.70 4.30
C ILE A 81 -0.10 1.85 5.08
N ASN A 82 0.64 2.95 5.22
CA ASN A 82 0.13 4.19 5.79
C ASN A 82 -0.48 5.03 4.67
N ILE A 83 -1.67 5.58 4.93
CA ILE A 83 -2.45 6.29 3.92
C ILE A 83 -3.08 7.52 4.54
N GLU A 84 -2.90 8.64 3.85
CA GLU A 84 -3.57 9.90 4.16
C GLU A 84 -4.52 10.23 3.01
N ILE A 85 -5.82 10.20 3.31
CA ILE A 85 -6.89 10.60 2.38
C ILE A 85 -7.82 11.60 3.05
N PRO A 86 -8.27 12.64 2.33
CA PRO A 86 -9.26 13.56 2.86
C PRO A 86 -10.63 12.90 2.90
N SER A 87 -11.41 13.22 3.92
CA SER A 87 -12.78 12.74 4.11
C SER A 87 -13.66 13.89 4.60
N GLY A 88 -14.97 13.82 4.40
CA GLY A 88 -15.87 14.95 4.67
C GLY A 88 -15.66 16.14 3.72
N ILE A 89 -15.31 15.86 2.46
CA ILE A 89 -14.94 16.87 1.46
C ILE A 89 -16.00 17.05 0.37
N LYS A 90 -15.95 18.18 -0.35
CA LYS A 90 -16.81 18.45 -1.51
C LYS A 90 -16.14 18.00 -2.81
N ALA A 91 -16.79 18.22 -3.96
CA ALA A 91 -16.16 18.04 -5.26
C ALA A 91 -14.96 19.00 -5.42
N GLY A 92 -13.89 18.55 -6.06
CA GLY A 92 -12.62 19.27 -6.14
C GLY A 92 -11.42 18.36 -6.37
N THR A 93 -10.24 18.96 -6.43
CA THR A 93 -8.97 18.23 -6.58
C THR A 93 -8.27 18.09 -5.23
N TYR A 94 -7.84 16.87 -4.94
CA TYR A 94 -7.29 16.44 -3.67
C TYR A 94 -6.07 15.55 -3.89
N GLN A 95 -5.37 15.25 -2.79
CA GLN A 95 -4.23 14.35 -2.80
C GLN A 95 -4.51 13.12 -1.95
N ILE A 96 -4.01 11.99 -2.41
CA ILE A 96 -3.80 10.79 -1.61
C ILE A 96 -2.30 10.64 -1.41
N CYS A 97 -1.87 10.48 -0.17
CA CYS A 97 -0.47 10.21 0.18
C CYS A 97 -0.37 8.79 0.74
N ILE A 98 0.58 8.01 0.23
CA ILE A 98 0.78 6.61 0.61
C ILE A 98 2.24 6.38 1.00
N SER A 99 2.48 5.49 1.96
CA SER A 99 3.79 4.88 2.20
C SER A 99 3.66 3.43 2.66
N ALA A 100 4.44 2.53 2.08
CA ALA A 100 4.49 1.12 2.44
C ALA A 100 5.74 0.78 3.27
N GLU A 101 5.57 0.02 4.35
CA GLU A 101 6.69 -0.47 5.17
C GLU A 101 7.35 -1.73 4.59
N LYS A 102 6.69 -2.39 3.63
CA LYS A 102 7.14 -3.64 3.01
C LYS A 102 7.10 -3.54 1.49
N GLY A 103 8.12 -4.09 0.85
CA GLY A 103 8.18 -4.16 -0.61
C GLY A 103 7.16 -5.14 -1.17
N GLY A 104 6.63 -4.84 -2.36
CA GLY A 104 5.64 -5.66 -3.04
C GLY A 104 4.73 -4.86 -3.96
N ASP A 105 3.87 -5.59 -4.68
CA ASP A 105 2.79 -5.05 -5.49
C ASP A 105 1.47 -5.13 -4.71
N TYR A 106 0.78 -4.01 -4.61
CA TYR A 106 -0.48 -3.89 -3.88
C TYR A 106 -1.56 -3.28 -4.77
N TYR A 107 -2.78 -3.82 -4.67
CA TYR A 107 -3.93 -3.38 -5.45
C TYR A 107 -4.99 -2.81 -4.52
N GLY A 108 -5.25 -1.50 -4.65
CA GLY A 108 -6.16 -0.75 -3.80
C GLY A 108 -7.39 -0.25 -4.56
N ALA A 109 -8.46 0.03 -3.82
CA ALA A 109 -9.63 0.73 -4.31
C ALA A 109 -9.93 1.89 -3.35
N LEU A 110 -9.73 3.12 -3.84
CA LEU A 110 -10.14 4.34 -3.15
C LEU A 110 -11.59 4.61 -3.52
N MET A 111 -12.47 4.59 -2.53
CA MET A 111 -13.91 4.78 -2.69
C MET A 111 -14.36 6.03 -1.96
N TYR A 112 -15.18 6.84 -2.63
CA TYR A 112 -15.87 7.96 -2.02
C TYR A 112 -17.37 7.71 -2.05
N LYS A 113 -18.00 7.77 -0.88
CA LYS A 113 -19.45 7.67 -0.71
C LYS A 113 -20.05 9.01 -0.41
N LEU A 114 -21.20 9.29 -1.02
CA LEU A 114 -22.05 10.42 -0.67
C LEU A 114 -22.68 10.18 0.70
N ASN A 115 -22.62 11.20 1.57
CA ASN A 115 -23.31 11.16 2.86
C ASN A 115 -24.79 10.75 2.70
N ASN A 116 -25.25 9.83 3.53
CA ASN A 116 -26.64 9.32 3.56
C ASN A 116 -27.11 8.65 2.26
N SER A 117 -26.20 8.14 1.42
CA SER A 117 -26.56 7.43 0.20
C SER A 117 -25.84 6.07 0.09
N SER A 118 -26.39 5.19 -0.73
CA SER A 118 -25.74 3.95 -1.15
C SER A 118 -24.82 4.12 -2.36
N TYR A 119 -24.74 5.33 -2.93
CA TYR A 119 -23.96 5.61 -4.13
C TYR A 119 -22.51 5.94 -3.76
N GLY A 120 -21.59 5.33 -4.48
CA GLY A 120 -20.17 5.60 -4.35
C GLY A 120 -19.48 5.56 -5.70
N ILE A 121 -18.39 6.32 -5.79
CA ILE A 121 -17.44 6.33 -6.91
C ILE A 121 -16.10 5.88 -6.38
N GLY A 122 -15.24 5.37 -7.26
CA GLY A 122 -13.91 4.99 -6.83
C GLY A 122 -12.92 4.96 -7.96
N THR A 123 -11.65 5.00 -7.57
CA THR A 123 -10.50 4.85 -8.45
C THR A 123 -9.63 3.71 -7.96
N TRP A 124 -9.06 2.98 -8.90
CA TRP A 124 -8.17 1.87 -8.59
C TRP A 124 -6.77 2.41 -8.26
N ILE A 125 -6.06 1.74 -7.37
CA ILE A 125 -4.69 2.09 -7.00
C ILE A 125 -3.80 0.88 -7.31
N GLU A 126 -2.76 1.12 -8.09
CA GLU A 126 -1.67 0.18 -8.30
C GLU A 126 -0.43 0.76 -7.58
N LEU A 127 -0.04 0.12 -6.47
CA LEU A 127 1.12 0.51 -5.69
C LEU A 127 2.24 -0.51 -5.87
N ASN A 128 3.38 -0.06 -6.36
CA ASN A 128 4.62 -0.82 -6.41
C ASN A 128 5.60 -0.21 -5.39
N ALA A 129 5.85 -0.94 -4.30
CA ALA A 129 6.82 -0.55 -3.29
C ALA A 129 8.14 -1.29 -3.53
N GLU A 130 9.14 -0.57 -4.02
CA GLU A 130 10.47 -1.12 -4.23
C GLU A 130 11.17 -1.33 -2.90
N SER A 131 11.59 -2.58 -2.65
CA SER A 131 12.55 -2.86 -1.58
C SER A 131 13.89 -2.27 -1.98
N GLY A 132 14.12 -1.00 -1.63
CA GLY A 132 15.45 -0.43 -1.72
C GLY A 132 16.45 -1.36 -1.03
N ASN A 133 17.59 -1.63 -1.66
CA ASN A 133 18.69 -2.32 -0.99
C ASN A 133 18.97 -1.56 0.31
N PHE A 134 18.66 -2.18 1.45
CA PHE A 134 18.90 -1.65 2.79
C PHE A 134 20.41 -1.70 3.08
N PHE A 135 21.20 -1.05 2.24
CA PHE A 135 22.63 -0.87 2.40
C PHE A 135 22.86 0.57 2.85
N SER A 136 23.54 0.70 3.98
CA SER A 136 24.00 1.97 4.59
C SER A 136 23.01 2.69 5.52
N MET A 137 23.01 2.23 6.78
CA MET A 137 23.09 3.15 7.93
C MET A 137 24.20 2.77 8.92
N THR A 138 24.84 1.60 8.77
CA THR A 138 26.21 1.42 9.25
C THR A 138 27.13 1.77 8.08
N GLY A 139 27.78 2.93 8.13
CA GLY A 139 28.72 3.45 7.12
C GLY A 139 29.99 2.59 6.98
N SER A 140 29.83 1.36 6.53
CA SER A 140 30.90 0.46 6.13
C SER A 140 30.36 -0.40 4.99
N ALA A 141 30.42 0.17 3.79
CA ALA A 141 30.34 -0.59 2.56
C ALA A 141 31.60 -1.47 2.49
N ILE A 142 31.56 -2.63 3.14
CA ILE A 142 32.55 -3.67 2.87
C ILE A 142 32.05 -4.41 1.64
N ASN A 143 32.48 -3.95 0.48
CA ASN A 143 32.32 -4.69 -0.76
C ASN A 143 33.12 -5.99 -0.63
N ASN A 144 32.45 -7.12 -0.76
CA ASN A 144 33.01 -8.47 -0.73
C ASN A 144 33.80 -8.82 0.54
N PHE A 145 33.09 -9.08 1.64
CA PHE A 145 33.63 -10.01 2.64
C PHE A 145 33.67 -11.41 2.02
N ASP A 146 34.87 -11.76 1.56
CA ASP A 146 35.32 -13.10 1.17
C ASP A 146 35.07 -14.07 2.35
N TYR A 147 33.87 -14.66 2.39
CA TYR A 147 33.45 -15.66 3.37
C TYR A 147 34.39 -16.88 3.40
N GLY A 148 35.27 -17.05 2.40
CA GLY A 148 36.29 -18.08 2.37
C GLY A 148 37.42 -17.91 3.39
N LYS A 149 37.68 -16.68 3.89
CA LYS A 149 38.84 -16.43 4.78
C LYS A 149 38.52 -16.41 6.27
N ILE A 150 37.28 -16.13 6.68
CA ILE A 150 36.92 -16.07 8.11
C ILE A 150 36.76 -17.48 8.71
N PHE A 151 36.38 -18.48 7.92
CA PHE A 151 36.19 -19.85 8.42
C PHE A 151 37.49 -20.61 8.75
N LEU A 152 38.65 -20.13 8.28
CA LEU A 152 39.94 -20.81 8.50
C LEU A 152 40.60 -20.46 9.84
N PHE A 153 40.28 -19.32 10.45
CA PHE A 153 40.91 -18.92 11.72
C PHE A 153 40.24 -19.53 12.96
N SER A 154 38.95 -19.88 12.87
CA SER A 154 38.19 -20.48 13.97
C SER A 154 38.76 -21.83 14.45
N PRO A 155 39.05 -22.83 13.59
CA PRO A 155 39.57 -24.12 14.05
C PRO A 155 41.02 -24.03 14.55
N ILE A 156 41.85 -23.16 13.96
CA ILE A 156 43.26 -23.01 14.35
C ILE A 156 43.37 -22.41 15.75
N LEU A 157 42.58 -21.38 16.06
CA LEU A 157 42.54 -20.78 17.39
C LEU A 157 42.09 -21.79 18.45
N LEU A 158 41.10 -22.63 18.11
CA LEU A 158 40.57 -23.68 18.99
C LEU A 158 41.63 -24.76 19.28
N LEU A 159 42.42 -25.14 18.28
CA LEU A 159 43.55 -26.07 18.44
C LEU A 159 44.67 -25.50 19.33
N ILE A 160 44.99 -24.20 19.20
CA ILE A 160 45.99 -23.54 20.05
C ILE A 160 45.53 -23.52 21.52
N ILE A 161 44.26 -23.19 21.77
CA ILE A 161 43.69 -23.19 23.13
C ILE A 161 43.71 -24.60 23.72
N LEU A 162 43.32 -25.61 22.95
CA LEU A 162 43.35 -27.02 23.37
C LEU A 162 44.77 -27.46 23.74
N PHE A 163 45.76 -27.10 22.92
CA PHE A 163 47.17 -27.44 23.17
C PHE A 163 47.69 -26.79 24.46
N LEU A 164 47.34 -25.53 24.74
CA LEU A 164 47.70 -24.84 25.98
C LEU A 164 47.05 -25.49 27.22
N LEU A 165 45.80 -25.92 27.12
CA LEU A 165 45.10 -26.62 28.19
C LEU A 165 45.73 -27.99 28.50
N LEU A 166 46.10 -28.75 27.47
CA LEU A 166 46.80 -30.03 27.62
C LEU A 166 48.17 -29.86 28.29
N ARG A 167 48.93 -28.81 27.94
CA ARG A 167 50.19 -28.49 28.63
C ARG A 167 50.00 -28.17 30.11
N LYS A 168 48.95 -27.41 30.47
CA LYS A 168 48.64 -27.12 31.88
C LYS A 168 48.24 -28.38 32.65
N LEU A 169 47.43 -29.26 32.07
CA LEU A 169 47.04 -30.54 32.68
C LEU A 169 48.24 -31.45 32.93
N LYS A 170 49.18 -31.54 31.96
CA LYS A 170 50.38 -32.34 32.12
C LYS A 170 51.28 -31.81 33.25
N ARG A 171 51.42 -30.49 33.40
CA ARG A 171 52.19 -29.87 34.49
C ARG A 171 51.60 -30.16 35.87
N LYS A 172 50.28 -30.09 36.04
CA LYS A 172 49.62 -30.43 37.31
C LYS A 172 49.83 -31.89 37.70
N LYS A 173 49.91 -32.81 36.74
CA LYS A 173 50.12 -34.23 37.04
C LYS A 173 51.54 -34.54 37.54
N THR A 174 52.53 -33.71 37.23
CA THR A 174 53.91 -33.88 37.69
C THR A 174 54.16 -33.33 39.10
N GLU A 175 53.29 -32.44 39.60
CA GLU A 175 53.36 -31.92 40.99
C GLU A 175 52.69 -32.84 42.01
N PHE A 176 51.82 -33.76 41.58
CA PHE A 176 51.14 -34.72 42.47
C PHE A 176 51.86 -36.07 42.63
N THR A 177 53.02 -36.25 42.00
CA THR A 177 53.85 -37.47 42.07
C THR A 177 55.23 -37.24 42.68
N LYS A 178 55.41 -36.14 43.41
CA LYS A 178 56.62 -35.86 44.20
C LYS A 178 56.31 -35.83 45.68
#